data_AF-A0A0K1S577-F1
#
_entry.id   AF-A0A0K1S577-F1
#
_cell.length_a   1.000
_cell.length_b   1.000
_cell.length_c   1.000
_cell.angle_alpha   90.00
_cell.angle_beta   90.00
_cell.angle_gamma   90.00
#
_symmetry.space_group_name_H-M   'P 1'
#
loop_
_entity.id
_entity.type
_entity.pdbx_description
1 polymer ?
#
loop_
_entity_poly.entity_id
_entity_poly.type
_entity_poly.pdbx_seq_one_letter_code
_entity_poly.pdbx_strand_id
1 'polypeptide(L)' 'MSDEDIDLSDCPEITPEMFAKAVVRRGLPATKAKAQVTLPIDSDVLEWFKSQGRGYQTQINQLLRAYMEAHQ' A
#
# COMPACT_ATOMS: atom_id res chain seq x y z
N MET A 1 1.49 -31.96 -9.89
CA MET A 1 2.50 -30.94 -9.62
C MET A 1 2.98 -31.21 -8.21
N SER A 2 4.16 -31.80 -8.10
CA SER A 2 4.90 -31.91 -6.84
C SER A 2 5.87 -30.74 -6.73
N ASP A 3 6.41 -30.50 -5.53
CA ASP A 3 7.40 -29.44 -5.30
C ASP A 3 8.65 -29.59 -6.19
N GLU A 4 8.92 -30.80 -6.67
CA GLU A 4 10.02 -31.13 -7.60
C GLU A 4 9.81 -30.55 -9.01
N ASP A 5 8.57 -30.20 -9.37
CA ASP A 5 8.23 -29.62 -10.68
C ASP A 5 8.46 -28.09 -10.71
N ILE A 6 8.92 -27.47 -9.62
CA ILE A 6 9.09 -26.01 -9.50
C ILE A 6 10.47 -25.59 -10.03
N ASP A 7 10.49 -24.77 -11.10
CA ASP A 7 11.72 -24.13 -11.61
C ASP A 7 12.14 -22.98 -10.69
N LEU A 8 13.37 -23.05 -10.17
CA LEU A 8 13.98 -22.06 -9.28
C LEU A 8 15.17 -21.35 -9.93
N SER A 9 15.35 -21.46 -11.25
CA SER A 9 16.50 -20.90 -11.97
C SER A 9 16.63 -19.37 -11.85
N ASP A 10 15.52 -18.66 -11.58
CA ASP A 10 15.47 -17.21 -11.37
C ASP A 10 15.57 -16.78 -9.90
N CYS A 11 15.40 -17.72 -8.97
CA CYS A 11 15.35 -17.48 -7.53
C CYS A 11 16.32 -18.43 -6.81
N PRO A 12 17.63 -18.18 -6.90
CA PRO A 12 18.62 -19.00 -6.22
C PRO A 12 18.46 -18.90 -4.70
N GLU A 13 18.76 -19.99 -4.00
CA GLU A 13 18.68 -20.04 -2.55
C GLU A 13 19.59 -18.98 -1.88
N ILE A 14 19.05 -18.29 -0.89
CA ILE A 14 19.82 -17.30 -0.12
C ILE A 14 20.84 -18.04 0.75
N THR A 15 22.12 -17.85 0.47
CA THR A 15 23.19 -18.38 1.32
C THR A 15 23.33 -17.58 2.61
N PRO A 16 23.88 -18.17 3.69
CA PRO A 16 24.16 -17.46 4.94
C PRO A 16 25.04 -16.21 4.75
N GLU A 17 25.99 -16.27 3.82
CA GLU A 17 26.88 -15.14 3.49
C GLU A 17 26.16 -14.00 2.78
N MET A 18 25.20 -14.32 1.91
CA MET A 18 24.32 -13.33 1.27
C MET A 18 23.40 -12.69 2.31
N PHE A 19 22.85 -13.48 3.22
CA PHE A 19 21.99 -12.99 4.29
C PHE A 19 22.75 -12.06 5.26
N ALA A 20 23.99 -12.40 5.60
CA ALA A 20 24.84 -11.57 6.46
C ALA A 20 25.14 -10.18 5.86
N LYS A 21 25.13 -10.06 4.52
CA LYS A 21 25.35 -8.80 3.79
C LYS A 21 24.04 -8.06 3.47
N ALA A 22 22.88 -8.58 3.87
CA ALA A 22 21.60 -7.97 3.58
C ALA A 22 21.44 -6.63 4.33
N VAL A 23 20.97 -5.61 3.60
CA VAL A 23 20.65 -4.31 4.20
C VAL A 23 19.29 -4.40 4.88
N VAL A 24 19.29 -4.53 6.21
CA VAL A 24 18.07 -4.42 7.00
C VAL A 24 17.61 -2.97 6.97
N ARG A 25 16.48 -2.68 6.33
CA ARG A 25 15.85 -1.36 6.43
C ARG A 25 15.23 -1.20 7.82
N ARG A 26 16.04 -0.83 8.80
CA ARG A 26 15.59 -0.47 10.15
C ARG A 26 15.02 0.95 10.13
N GLY A 27 13.84 1.14 10.73
CA GLY A 27 13.24 2.46 10.87
C GLY A 27 12.50 2.99 9.65
N LEU A 28 11.97 2.13 8.76
CA LEU A 28 10.88 2.61 7.91
C LEU A 28 9.78 3.14 8.85
N PRO A 29 9.29 4.38 8.63
CA PRO A 29 8.14 4.84 9.39
C PRO A 29 7.04 3.81 9.17
N ALA A 30 6.51 3.28 10.27
CA ALA A 30 5.33 2.44 10.20
C ALA A 30 4.25 3.28 9.52
N THR A 31 3.94 2.98 8.26
CA THR A 31 2.88 3.66 7.54
C THR A 31 1.65 3.54 8.42
N LYS A 32 1.08 4.66 8.89
CA LYS A 32 -0.10 4.65 9.75
C LYS A 32 -1.12 3.69 9.13
N ALA A 33 -1.54 2.68 9.88
CA ALA A 33 -2.44 1.67 9.39
C ALA A 33 -3.72 2.34 8.89
N LYS A 34 -4.10 2.07 7.64
CA LYS A 34 -5.37 2.52 7.08
C LYS A 34 -6.45 1.55 7.57
N ALA A 35 -7.51 2.06 8.19
CA ALA A 35 -8.69 1.27 8.47
C ALA A 35 -9.54 1.17 7.20
N GLN A 36 -9.99 -0.05 6.85
CA GLN A 36 -10.99 -0.25 5.81
C GLN A 36 -12.37 -0.07 6.44
N VAL A 37 -13.07 0.98 6.04
CA VAL A 37 -14.41 1.30 6.53
C VAL A 37 -15.37 1.49 5.36
N THR A 38 -16.64 1.14 5.56
CA THR A 38 -17.70 1.45 4.60
C THR A 38 -18.32 2.78 5.00
N LEU A 39 -18.03 3.82 4.21
CA LEU A 39 -18.59 5.16 4.39
C LEU A 39 -19.50 5.48 3.19
N PRO A 40 -20.78 5.82 3.39
CA PRO A 40 -21.62 6.33 2.30
C PRO A 40 -21.09 7.70 1.84
N ILE A 41 -20.99 7.86 0.53
CA ILE A 41 -20.63 9.11 -0.15
C ILE A 41 -21.71 9.37 -1.20
N ASP A 42 -22.13 10.62 -1.33
CA ASP A 42 -23.09 11.01 -2.36
C ASP A 42 -22.59 10.64 -3.77
N SER A 43 -23.51 10.20 -4.62
CA SER A 43 -23.17 9.60 -5.92
C SER A 43 -22.45 10.59 -6.83
N ASP A 44 -22.92 11.83 -6.86
CA ASP A 44 -22.33 12.93 -7.65
C ASP A 44 -20.91 13.27 -7.18
N VAL A 45 -20.68 13.31 -5.87
CA VAL A 45 -19.35 13.52 -5.29
C VAL A 45 -18.41 12.38 -5.68
N LEU A 46 -18.87 11.13 -5.59
CA LEU A 46 -18.07 9.97 -5.97
C LEU A 46 -17.74 9.96 -7.47
N GLU A 47 -18.70 10.31 -8.33
CA GLU A 47 -18.47 10.42 -9.78
C GLU A 47 -17.48 11.53 -10.13
N TRP A 48 -17.57 12.68 -9.45
CA TRP A 48 -16.60 13.76 -9.63
C TRP A 48 -15.18 13.31 -9.31
N PHE A 49 -14.96 12.63 -8.17
CA PHE A 49 -13.65 12.09 -7.81
C PHE A 49 -13.17 11.02 -8.80
N LYS A 50 -14.05 10.12 -9.25
CA LYS A 50 -13.71 9.10 -10.27
C LYS A 50 -13.30 9.72 -11.61
N SER A 51 -13.91 10.85 -11.99
CA SER A 51 -13.60 11.56 -13.23
C SER A 51 -12.16 12.10 -13.26
N GLN A 52 -11.53 12.30 -12.10
CA GLN A 52 -10.14 12.75 -11.99
C GLN A 52 -9.11 11.63 -12.27
N GLY A 53 -9.57 10.40 -12.48
CA GLY A 53 -8.75 9.27 -12.91
C GLY A 53 -8.25 8.38 -11.77
N ARG A 54 -7.12 7.72 -12.01
CA ARG A 54 -6.57 6.73 -11.07
C ARG A 54 -6.10 7.43 -9.79
N GLY A 55 -6.58 6.92 -8.65
CA GLY A 55 -6.18 7.45 -7.34
C GLY A 55 -7.25 8.25 -6.61
N TYR A 56 -8.49 8.29 -7.12
CA TYR A 56 -9.62 9.00 -6.50
C TYR A 56 -9.81 8.68 -5.00
N GLN A 57 -9.62 7.42 -4.58
CA GLN A 57 -9.67 7.03 -3.16
C GLN A 57 -8.57 7.69 -2.32
N THR A 58 -7.38 7.87 -2.90
CA THR A 58 -6.26 8.55 -2.23
C THR A 58 -6.56 10.05 -2.11
N GLN A 59 -7.15 10.67 -3.13
CA GLN A 59 -7.58 12.06 -3.07
C GLN A 59 -8.66 12.29 -2.01
N ILE A 60 -9.68 11.42 -1.93
CA ILE A 60 -10.70 11.47 -0.87
C ILE A 60 -10.04 11.41 0.51
N ASN A 61 -9.12 10.47 0.72
CA ASN A 61 -8.40 10.36 1.99
C ASN A 61 -7.51 11.59 2.30
N GLN A 62 -6.89 12.20 1.28
CA GLN A 62 -6.12 13.44 1.46
C GLN A 62 -7.01 14.62 1.87
N LEU A 63 -8.19 14.74 1.26
CA LEU A 63 -9.17 15.78 1.61
C LEU A 63 -9.63 15.63 3.06
N LEU A 64 -9.99 14.41 3.47
CA LEU A 64 -10.39 14.13 4.86
C LEU A 64 -9.27 14.45 5.86
N ARG A 65 -8.01 14.15 5.50
CA ARG A 65 -6.84 14.50 6.32
C ARG A 65 -6.66 16.01 6.45
N ALA A 66 -6.71 16.74 5.33
CA ALA A 66 -6.57 18.19 5.34
C ALA A 66 -7.68 18.86 6.16
N TYR A 67 -8.91 18.37 6.05
CA TYR A 67 -10.03 18.85 6.87
C TYR A 67 -9.79 18.60 8.37
N MET A 68 -9.34 17.39 8.73
CA MET A 68 -9.00 17.05 10.11
C MET A 68 -7.90 17.97 10.66
N GLU A 69 -6.82 18.20 9.91
CA GLU A 69 -5.68 19.03 10.33
C GLU A 69 -6.06 20.52 10.46
N ALA A 70 -6.99 21.01 9.65
CA ALA A 70 -7.47 22.39 9.71
C ALA A 70 -8.42 22.67 10.89
N HIS A 71 -9.05 21.63 11.45
CA HIS A 71 -10.03 21.74 12.55
C HIS A 71 -9.51 21.12 13.85
N GLN A 72 -8.19 20.92 13.94
CA GLN A 72 -7.49 20.41 15.11
C GLN A 72 -6.80 21.56 15.86
#